data_AF-A0A5E4BZ60-F1
#
_entry.id   AF-A0A5E4BZ60-F1
#
_cell.length_a   1.000
_cell.length_b   1.000
_cell.length_c   1.000
_cell.angle_alpha   90.00
_cell.angle_beta   90.00
_cell.angle_gamma   90.00
#
_symmetry.space_group_name_H-M   'P 1'
#
loop_
_entity.id
_entity.type
_entity.pdbx_description
1 polymer ?
#
loop_
_entity_poly.entity_id
_entity_poly.type
_entity_poly.pdbx_seq_one_letter_code
_entity_poly.pdbx_strand_id
1 'polypeptide(L)'
;MAARSPSSPLPPPSARPMGPRSPRIGRGAEVHTVRSEASGLASTVREVVLDKNDILWRGEEGSGAPRGPAGAAQAHAPLLSEPVGSRRLEGISVEEAKMTRTQLLEEELSCLKEELALCQADKEFVWSLWKRLQEKNPDLTQAVSLVVEREKQKSEAKDRKVLEILQVKDAKIQELEQKESVLKEEINDLLQQKISVDEEYTFLRKEFNDLQKKFKDKSQEYKDTKECVQNKEEQNRLVIKNLEEENEKLSTRCTDLLNDLEKLRNQEAHWKKEKYGIDAKIKAFEENLIEAKKEIEVSQSKYNALSIQLNNKQTELLQKDMDITLVRKELQELQNLYKQNSAHTAQQAELIQQLQVLNMDTQKVLKNQEDAHTAESISYQK
;
A
#
# COMPACT_ATOMS: atom_id res chain seq x y z
N MET A 1 -28.56 32.49 31.65
CA MET A 1 -28.05 32.83 30.31
C MET A 1 -28.66 31.85 29.31
N ALA A 2 -29.21 32.38 28.22
CA ALA A 2 -29.87 31.68 27.10
C ALA A 2 -28.89 30.74 26.36
N ALA A 3 -29.26 29.75 25.53
CA ALA A 3 -30.47 29.37 24.77
C ALA A 3 -30.47 27.82 24.60
N ARG A 4 -31.57 27.06 24.81
CA ARG A 4 -32.70 26.69 23.91
C ARG A 4 -32.36 25.87 22.63
N SER A 5 -32.38 24.53 22.77
CA SER A 5 -33.21 23.48 22.09
C SER A 5 -33.30 23.37 20.52
N PRO A 6 -34.01 22.37 19.90
CA PRO A 6 -33.69 20.93 19.73
C PRO A 6 -34.05 20.30 18.32
N SER A 7 -33.81 18.98 18.13
CA SER A 7 -34.64 17.93 17.43
C SER A 7 -35.27 18.16 16.01
N SER A 8 -34.93 17.38 14.95
CA SER A 8 -35.52 16.08 14.47
C SER A 8 -35.57 16.09 12.90
N PRO A 9 -36.22 15.16 12.14
CA PRO A 9 -36.01 13.72 11.86
C PRO A 9 -35.92 13.36 10.33
N LEU A 10 -35.73 12.06 9.99
CA LEU A 10 -35.78 11.43 8.62
C LEU A 10 -37.19 11.44 7.96
N PRO A 11 -37.30 11.28 6.62
CA PRO A 11 -37.91 10.05 6.03
C PRO A 11 -37.40 9.60 4.61
N PRO A 12 -37.86 8.43 4.05
CA PRO A 12 -37.45 7.79 2.74
C PRO A 12 -38.60 7.76 1.68
N PRO A 13 -38.75 6.86 0.64
CA PRO A 13 -37.88 6.12 -0.34
C PRO A 13 -38.34 6.22 -1.85
N SER A 14 -37.65 5.53 -2.81
CA SER A 14 -38.08 4.95 -4.15
C SER A 14 -37.08 5.23 -5.31
N ALA A 15 -36.82 4.43 -6.36
CA ALA A 15 -37.43 3.27 -7.02
C ALA A 15 -36.40 2.47 -7.88
N ARG A 16 -36.76 1.24 -8.31
CA ARG A 16 -36.09 0.40 -9.34
C ARG A 16 -36.14 1.01 -10.75
N PRO A 17 -35.34 0.49 -11.71
CA PRO A 17 -35.85 -0.49 -12.71
C PRO A 17 -34.83 -1.63 -12.99
N MET A 18 -35.17 -2.92 -12.92
CA MET A 18 -35.73 -3.81 -13.97
C MET A 18 -35.21 -3.63 -15.42
N GLY A 19 -34.27 -4.52 -15.83
CA GLY A 19 -34.17 -5.19 -17.16
C GLY A 19 -33.88 -4.34 -18.41
N PRO A 20 -33.40 -4.93 -19.53
CA PRO A 20 -33.76 -6.28 -20.01
C PRO A 20 -32.58 -7.21 -20.37
N ARG A 21 -32.93 -8.52 -20.36
CA ARG A 21 -32.22 -9.65 -20.96
C ARG A 21 -32.03 -9.47 -22.47
N SER A 22 -30.94 -10.01 -23.01
CA SER A 22 -30.93 -10.74 -24.30
C SER A 22 -29.65 -11.58 -24.48
N PRO A 23 -29.66 -12.59 -25.36
CA PRO A 23 -29.26 -13.96 -25.00
C PRO A 23 -27.87 -14.40 -25.47
N ARG A 24 -27.32 -15.39 -24.75
CA ARG A 24 -26.31 -16.32 -25.27
C ARG A 24 -26.98 -17.40 -26.12
N ILE A 25 -26.64 -17.41 -27.40
CA ILE A 25 -26.61 -18.56 -28.33
C ILE A 25 -25.34 -18.30 -29.15
N GLY A 26 -24.40 -19.21 -29.39
CA GLY A 26 -24.22 -20.61 -29.07
C GLY A 26 -22.85 -21.02 -29.65
N ARG A 27 -22.33 -22.15 -29.14
CA ARG A 27 -21.41 -23.11 -29.80
C ARG A 27 -20.68 -22.59 -31.05
N GLY A 28 -19.35 -22.42 -31.05
CA GLY A 28 -18.42 -23.50 -30.70
C GLY A 28 -18.46 -24.54 -31.82
N ALA A 29 -17.85 -24.20 -32.95
CA ALA A 29 -17.65 -25.06 -34.09
C ALA A 29 -16.35 -25.85 -33.87
N GLU A 30 -16.44 -27.16 -33.95
CA GLU A 30 -15.29 -28.03 -34.09
C GLU A 30 -15.63 -29.20 -35.02
N VAL A 31 -14.59 -29.61 -35.76
CA VAL A 31 -14.40 -30.86 -36.50
C VAL A 31 -14.93 -30.91 -37.95
N HIS A 32 -13.99 -30.92 -38.90
CA HIS A 32 -13.62 -32.04 -39.79
C HIS A 32 -12.67 -31.52 -40.90
N THR A 33 -11.36 -31.80 -40.86
CA THR A 33 -10.59 -32.96 -41.39
C THR A 33 -10.53 -33.13 -42.91
N VAL A 34 -9.37 -33.67 -43.34
CA VAL A 34 -8.94 -34.26 -44.64
C VAL A 34 -8.00 -33.32 -45.43
N ARG A 35 -6.69 -33.53 -45.63
CA ARG A 35 -5.75 -34.67 -45.83
C ARG A 35 -5.35 -34.86 -47.31
N SER A 36 -4.03 -34.98 -47.52
CA SER A 36 -3.27 -35.58 -48.65
C SER A 36 -3.18 -34.76 -49.96
N GLU A 37 -2.13 -34.84 -50.78
CA GLU A 37 -0.69 -35.21 -50.75
C GLU A 37 -0.29 -35.37 -52.23
N ALA A 38 0.85 -34.81 -52.66
CA ALA A 38 1.73 -35.30 -53.74
C ALA A 38 2.85 -34.25 -53.91
N SER A 39 4.10 -34.50 -53.51
CA SER A 39 5.12 -35.38 -54.11
C SER A 39 5.76 -34.81 -55.38
N GLY A 40 7.09 -34.62 -55.35
CA GLY A 40 7.91 -34.42 -56.55
C GLY A 40 9.26 -33.73 -56.30
N LEU A 41 10.25 -34.49 -55.83
CA LEU A 41 11.69 -34.13 -55.78
C LEU A 41 12.30 -33.94 -57.19
N ALA A 42 13.30 -33.05 -57.33
CA ALA A 42 14.66 -33.42 -57.77
C ALA A 42 15.61 -32.21 -57.93
N SER A 43 16.89 -32.52 -57.73
CA SER A 43 18.06 -31.67 -57.51
C SER A 43 18.69 -30.98 -58.74
N THR A 44 19.46 -29.92 -58.44
CA THR A 44 20.79 -29.53 -58.97
C THR A 44 21.05 -29.27 -60.47
N VAL A 45 21.45 -28.01 -60.73
CA VAL A 45 22.68 -27.52 -61.40
C VAL A 45 22.82 -27.58 -62.95
N ARG A 46 23.03 -26.35 -63.50
CA ARG A 46 23.62 -25.90 -64.78
C ARG A 46 22.78 -26.04 -66.06
N GLU A 47 22.36 -24.88 -66.58
CA GLU A 47 22.68 -24.48 -67.96
C GLU A 47 22.70 -22.95 -68.09
N VAL A 48 23.69 -22.44 -68.81
CA VAL A 48 23.90 -21.04 -69.18
C VAL A 48 23.23 -20.83 -70.54
N VAL A 49 22.22 -19.96 -70.65
CA VAL A 49 21.90 -19.22 -71.88
C VAL A 49 21.26 -17.88 -71.51
N LEU A 50 21.76 -16.85 -72.18
CA LEU A 50 21.39 -15.44 -72.20
C LEU A 50 19.95 -15.21 -72.67
N ASP A 51 19.24 -14.21 -72.14
CA ASP A 51 18.77 -13.06 -72.94
C ASP A 51 18.12 -11.94 -72.11
N LYS A 52 18.47 -10.70 -72.51
CA LYS A 52 17.65 -9.48 -72.61
C LYS A 52 17.10 -8.73 -71.38
N ASN A 53 17.69 -7.53 -71.27
CA ASN A 53 17.04 -6.20 -71.21
C ASN A 53 16.89 -5.53 -69.85
N ASP A 54 17.95 -4.84 -69.44
CA ASP A 54 17.89 -3.56 -68.73
C ASP A 54 18.75 -2.54 -69.50
N ILE A 55 18.14 -1.46 -70.00
CA ILE A 55 18.87 -0.30 -70.52
C ILE A 55 18.36 0.95 -69.78
N LEU A 56 19.31 1.55 -69.09
CA LEU A 56 19.29 2.84 -68.43
C LEU A 56 20.21 3.76 -69.23
N TRP A 57 19.72 4.84 -69.83
CA TRP A 57 20.52 6.03 -70.22
C TRP A 57 19.53 7.22 -70.33
N ARG A 58 19.62 8.24 -69.45
CA ARG A 58 20.48 9.43 -69.53
C ARG A 58 20.37 10.15 -70.88
N GLY A 59 19.87 11.38 -70.81
CA GLY A 59 19.66 12.24 -71.96
C GLY A 59 20.93 12.85 -72.53
N GLU A 60 20.82 13.23 -73.79
CA GLU A 60 21.52 14.35 -74.41
C GLU A 60 20.71 14.84 -75.62
N GLU A 61 20.81 16.15 -75.85
CA GLU A 61 20.18 16.92 -76.93
C GLU A 61 20.77 16.58 -78.30
N GLY A 62 19.96 16.77 -79.36
CA GLY A 62 20.50 17.16 -80.67
C GLY A 62 19.96 16.47 -81.93
N SER A 63 19.04 17.16 -82.60
CA SER A 63 18.96 17.37 -84.06
C SER A 63 18.41 16.29 -85.01
N GLY A 64 17.44 16.68 -85.86
CA GLY A 64 17.16 16.00 -87.13
C GLY A 64 15.84 16.40 -87.82
N ALA A 65 15.94 17.20 -88.88
CA ALA A 65 14.86 17.57 -89.81
C ALA A 65 14.35 16.39 -90.69
N PRO A 66 13.27 16.59 -91.47
CA PRO A 66 13.24 16.02 -92.83
C PRO A 66 12.74 16.95 -93.97
N ARG A 67 13.28 16.69 -95.18
CA ARG A 67 12.99 17.23 -96.55
C ARG A 67 11.55 16.94 -97.02
N GLY A 68 10.85 17.83 -97.75
CA GLY A 68 10.90 18.10 -99.22
C GLY A 68 9.55 17.67 -99.89
N PRO A 69 9.15 18.05 -101.14
CA PRO A 69 10.01 18.34 -102.31
C PRO A 69 9.59 19.43 -103.36
N ALA A 70 10.59 19.82 -104.17
CA ALA A 70 10.68 20.07 -105.64
C ALA A 70 9.84 21.12 -106.41
N GLY A 71 10.55 22.03 -107.11
CA GLY A 71 10.34 22.25 -108.57
C GLY A 71 10.51 23.65 -109.18
N ALA A 72 11.69 23.91 -109.80
CA ALA A 72 12.00 24.80 -110.96
C ALA A 72 11.80 26.34 -110.81
N ALA A 73 12.55 27.27 -111.42
CA ALA A 73 13.53 27.27 -112.52
C ALA A 73 14.44 28.53 -112.43
N GLN A 74 15.49 28.54 -113.24
CA GLN A 74 16.48 29.59 -113.50
C GLN A 74 15.92 30.97 -113.90
N ALA A 75 16.67 32.03 -113.60
CA ALA A 75 16.91 33.13 -114.55
C ALA A 75 18.22 33.87 -114.21
N HIS A 76 19.05 34.04 -115.24
CA HIS A 76 20.25 34.86 -115.29
C HIS A 76 19.92 36.38 -115.29
N ALA A 77 20.98 37.16 -115.02
CA ALA A 77 21.09 38.63 -114.90
C ALA A 77 20.38 39.50 -115.98
N PRO A 78 20.29 40.83 -115.76
CA PRO A 78 21.35 41.68 -116.31
C PRO A 78 21.83 42.85 -115.42
N LEU A 79 23.17 42.98 -115.43
CA LEU A 79 24.00 44.19 -115.48
C LEU A 79 23.27 45.55 -115.48
N LEU A 80 23.55 46.37 -114.46
CA LEU A 80 23.52 47.82 -114.60
C LEU A 80 24.95 48.32 -114.80
N SER A 81 25.19 48.77 -116.02
CA SER A 81 26.38 49.47 -116.48
C SER A 81 26.63 50.74 -115.67
N GLU A 82 27.90 51.01 -115.36
CA GLU A 82 28.36 52.33 -114.88
C GLU A 82 28.00 53.46 -115.86
N PRO A 83 27.84 54.70 -115.36
CA PRO A 83 28.27 55.88 -116.06
C PRO A 83 29.68 56.26 -115.59
N VAL A 84 30.62 56.03 -116.51
CA VAL A 84 31.95 56.64 -116.53
C VAL A 84 31.84 58.17 -116.45
N GLY A 85 32.58 58.74 -115.50
CA GLY A 85 33.18 60.06 -115.63
C GLY A 85 32.35 61.27 -115.20
N SER A 86 32.71 61.87 -114.07
CA SER A 86 32.82 63.34 -114.07
C SER A 86 34.00 63.81 -113.24
N ARG A 87 34.90 64.44 -113.99
CA ARG A 87 36.18 65.03 -113.64
C ARG A 87 35.96 66.14 -112.60
N ARG A 88 36.81 66.19 -111.56
CA ARG A 88 36.96 67.37 -110.68
C ARG A 88 37.08 68.62 -111.55
N LEU A 89 36.07 69.48 -111.50
CA LEU A 89 36.18 70.88 -111.86
C LEU A 89 35.52 71.68 -110.74
N GLU A 90 36.37 72.41 -110.02
CA GLU A 90 36.05 73.36 -108.97
C GLU A 90 35.22 74.52 -109.53
N GLY A 91 34.29 75.04 -108.73
CA GLY A 91 33.86 76.44 -108.82
C GLY A 91 32.46 76.75 -109.36
N ILE A 92 31.41 76.09 -108.89
CA ILE A 92 30.02 76.57 -109.04
C ILE A 92 29.39 76.82 -107.66
N SER A 93 28.77 77.99 -107.51
CA SER A 93 28.24 78.48 -106.22
C SER A 93 27.09 77.61 -105.72
N VAL A 94 26.82 77.61 -104.41
CA VAL A 94 25.76 76.79 -103.77
C VAL A 94 24.38 77.01 -104.41
N GLU A 95 24.12 78.20 -104.97
CA GLU A 95 22.86 78.50 -105.63
C GLU A 95 22.78 77.91 -107.05
N GLU A 96 23.89 77.85 -107.79
CA GLU A 96 23.98 77.13 -109.07
C GLU A 96 23.93 75.61 -108.87
N ALA A 97 24.54 75.09 -107.79
CA ALA A 97 24.47 73.68 -107.43
C ALA A 97 23.06 73.26 -106.95
N LYS A 98 22.34 74.16 -106.28
CA LYS A 98 20.92 73.98 -105.99
C LYS A 98 20.10 74.05 -107.27
N MET A 99 20.38 74.98 -108.17
CA MET A 99 19.65 75.15 -109.42
C MET A 99 19.86 73.96 -110.38
N THR A 100 21.06 73.39 -110.44
CA THR A 100 21.35 72.17 -111.20
C THR A 100 20.77 70.92 -110.55
N ARG A 101 20.72 70.86 -109.21
CA ARG A 101 20.01 69.79 -108.49
C ARG A 101 18.50 69.88 -108.64
N THR A 102 17.93 71.08 -108.62
CA THR A 102 16.49 71.26 -108.91
C THR A 102 16.19 70.93 -110.35
N GLN A 103 17.07 71.25 -111.30
CA GLN A 103 16.94 70.82 -112.70
C GLN A 103 17.04 69.29 -112.85
N LEU A 104 18.03 68.64 -112.21
CA LEU A 104 18.12 67.17 -112.20
C LEU A 104 16.88 66.51 -111.59
N LEU A 105 16.34 67.06 -110.50
CA LEU A 105 15.10 66.56 -109.89
C LEU A 105 13.88 66.85 -110.77
N GLU A 106 13.83 67.97 -111.47
CA GLU A 106 12.79 68.28 -112.45
C GLU A 106 12.86 67.35 -113.66
N GLU A 107 14.07 67.00 -114.10
CA GLU A 107 14.35 65.99 -115.13
C GLU A 107 13.93 64.59 -114.66
N GLU A 108 14.30 64.16 -113.45
CA GLU A 108 13.86 62.88 -112.86
C GLU A 108 12.34 62.82 -112.66
N LEU A 109 11.72 63.90 -112.20
CA LEU A 109 10.26 64.00 -112.08
C LEU A 109 9.60 63.99 -113.46
N SER A 110 10.24 64.54 -114.48
CA SER A 110 9.75 64.47 -115.86
C SER A 110 9.89 63.04 -116.41
N CYS A 111 11.02 62.36 -116.18
CA CYS A 111 11.22 60.95 -116.52
C CYS A 111 10.21 60.03 -115.83
N LEU A 112 9.97 60.17 -114.52
CA LEU A 112 8.97 59.37 -113.80
C LEU A 112 7.54 59.65 -114.26
N LYS A 113 7.23 60.89 -114.65
CA LYS A 113 5.93 61.23 -115.27
C LYS A 113 5.78 60.57 -116.63
N GLU A 114 6.86 60.53 -117.42
CA GLU A 114 6.89 59.82 -118.70
C GLU A 114 6.74 58.31 -118.50
N GLU A 115 7.43 57.68 -117.54
CA GLU A 115 7.26 56.26 -117.20
C GLU A 115 5.85 55.92 -116.69
N LEU A 116 5.28 56.78 -115.83
CA LEU A 116 3.89 56.61 -115.38
C LEU A 116 2.92 56.74 -116.57
N ALA A 117 3.15 57.70 -117.46
CA ALA A 117 2.36 57.87 -118.67
C ALA A 117 2.49 56.64 -119.59
N LEU A 118 3.68 56.06 -119.72
CA LEU A 118 3.92 54.82 -120.46
C LEU A 118 3.21 53.61 -119.80
N CYS A 119 3.30 53.44 -118.48
CA CYS A 119 2.59 52.38 -117.76
C CYS A 119 1.06 52.54 -117.85
N GLN A 120 0.56 53.77 -117.82
CA GLN A 120 -0.86 54.06 -118.07
C GLN A 120 -1.23 53.71 -119.50
N ALA A 121 -0.42 54.12 -120.49
CA ALA A 121 -0.62 53.78 -121.88
C ALA A 121 -0.59 52.27 -122.13
N ASP A 122 0.31 51.53 -121.48
CA ASP A 122 0.40 50.07 -121.55
C ASP A 122 -0.80 49.40 -120.90
N LYS A 123 -1.26 49.88 -119.74
CA LYS A 123 -2.50 49.41 -119.12
C LYS A 123 -3.69 49.62 -120.07
N GLU A 124 -3.84 50.82 -120.62
CA GLU A 124 -4.92 51.14 -121.57
C GLU A 124 -4.77 50.35 -122.88
N PHE A 125 -3.54 50.10 -123.34
CA PHE A 125 -3.24 49.29 -124.50
C PHE A 125 -3.65 47.83 -124.28
N VAL A 126 -3.20 47.21 -123.19
CA VAL A 126 -3.57 45.84 -122.80
C VAL A 126 -5.08 45.73 -122.59
N TRP A 127 -5.69 46.72 -121.95
CA TRP A 127 -7.14 46.79 -121.77
C TRP A 127 -7.88 46.91 -123.10
N SER A 128 -7.41 47.75 -124.03
CA SER A 128 -7.99 47.90 -125.36
C SER A 128 -7.82 46.64 -126.21
N LEU A 129 -6.68 45.95 -126.07
CA LEU A 129 -6.39 44.68 -126.74
C LEU A 129 -7.31 43.58 -126.22
N TRP A 130 -7.48 43.50 -124.90
CA TRP A 130 -8.43 42.60 -124.24
C TRP A 130 -9.87 42.88 -124.70
N LYS A 131 -10.27 44.15 -124.74
CA LYS A 131 -11.61 44.55 -125.19
C LYS A 131 -11.85 44.19 -126.67
N ARG A 132 -10.88 44.45 -127.54
CA ARG A 132 -10.95 44.06 -128.97
C ARG A 132 -10.95 42.53 -129.14
N LEU A 133 -10.20 41.80 -128.32
CA LEU A 133 -10.20 40.34 -128.29
C LEU A 133 -11.59 39.81 -127.89
N GLN A 134 -12.22 40.44 -126.90
CA GLN A 134 -13.57 40.12 -126.45
C GLN A 134 -14.65 40.41 -127.50
N GLU A 135 -14.53 41.52 -128.24
CA GLU A 135 -15.44 41.86 -129.33
C GLU A 135 -15.27 40.95 -130.56
N LYS A 136 -14.02 40.57 -130.89
CA LYS A 136 -13.73 39.72 -132.07
C LYS A 136 -13.91 38.22 -131.81
N ASN A 137 -13.69 37.76 -130.58
CA ASN A 137 -13.75 36.35 -130.19
C ASN A 137 -14.60 36.17 -128.91
N PRO A 138 -15.93 36.36 -129.01
CA PRO A 138 -16.83 36.22 -127.85
C PRO A 138 -16.76 34.82 -127.24
N ASP A 139 -16.60 33.78 -128.06
CA ASP A 139 -16.48 32.38 -127.63
C ASP A 139 -15.23 32.16 -126.75
N LEU A 140 -14.10 32.79 -127.10
CA LEU A 140 -12.86 32.70 -126.34
C LEU A 140 -12.99 33.41 -124.99
N THR A 141 -13.58 34.60 -124.95
CA THR A 141 -13.82 35.31 -123.68
C THR A 141 -14.83 34.59 -122.79
N GLN A 142 -15.85 33.96 -123.37
CA GLN A 142 -16.77 33.11 -122.62
C GLN A 142 -16.05 31.89 -122.02
N ALA A 143 -15.20 31.22 -122.78
CA ALA A 143 -14.39 30.10 -122.29
C ALA A 143 -13.45 30.52 -121.16
N VAL A 144 -12.74 31.65 -121.31
CA VAL A 144 -11.88 32.20 -120.24
C VAL A 144 -12.70 32.56 -118.99
N SER A 145 -13.89 33.16 -119.15
CA SER A 145 -14.78 33.49 -118.03
C SER A 145 -15.26 32.25 -117.28
N LEU A 146 -15.61 31.18 -117.99
CA LEU A 146 -15.98 29.89 -117.40
C LEU A 146 -14.81 29.24 -116.65
N VAL A 147 -13.57 29.36 -117.16
CA VAL A 147 -12.36 28.87 -116.47
C VAL A 147 -12.08 29.66 -115.20
N VAL A 148 -12.16 31.00 -115.24
CA VAL A 148 -11.98 31.86 -114.07
C VAL A 148 -13.04 31.55 -113.00
N GLU A 149 -14.31 31.45 -113.40
CA GLU A 149 -15.40 31.11 -112.48
C GLU A 149 -15.21 29.71 -111.87
N ARG A 150 -14.76 28.71 -112.64
CA ARG A 150 -14.42 27.39 -112.12
C ARG A 150 -13.28 27.44 -111.11
N GLU A 151 -12.21 28.18 -111.39
CA GLU A 151 -11.07 28.28 -110.46
C GLU A 151 -11.44 29.04 -109.19
N LYS A 152 -12.25 30.09 -109.29
CA LYS A 152 -12.85 30.78 -108.15
C LYS A 152 -13.69 29.82 -107.30
N GLN A 153 -14.60 29.07 -107.92
CA GLN A 153 -15.42 28.08 -107.19
C GLN A 153 -14.56 27.00 -106.52
N LYS A 154 -13.45 26.58 -107.14
CA LYS A 154 -12.49 25.65 -106.54
C LYS A 154 -11.74 26.26 -105.35
N SER A 155 -11.29 27.51 -105.43
CA SER A 155 -10.63 28.18 -104.30
C SER A 155 -11.62 28.39 -103.16
N GLU A 156 -12.83 28.87 -103.45
CA GLU A 156 -13.89 29.05 -102.45
C GLU A 156 -14.31 27.71 -101.81
N ALA A 157 -14.31 26.61 -102.56
CA ALA A 157 -14.57 25.29 -102.01
C ALA A 157 -13.45 24.80 -101.08
N LYS A 158 -12.18 25.14 -101.39
CA LYS A 158 -11.05 24.87 -100.50
C LYS A 158 -11.13 25.73 -99.24
N ASP A 159 -11.41 27.02 -99.38
CA ASP A 159 -11.53 27.95 -98.26
C ASP A 159 -12.67 27.53 -97.33
N ARG A 160 -13.82 27.12 -97.88
CA ARG A 160 -14.92 26.54 -97.10
C ARG A 160 -14.49 25.31 -96.30
N LYS A 161 -13.73 24.38 -96.90
CA LYS A 161 -13.20 23.21 -96.19
C LYS A 161 -12.21 23.60 -95.09
N VAL A 162 -11.35 24.58 -95.33
CA VAL A 162 -10.41 25.08 -94.31
C VAL A 162 -11.17 25.69 -93.15
N LEU A 163 -12.19 26.51 -93.42
CA LEU A 163 -13.04 27.09 -92.39
C LEU A 163 -13.81 26.03 -91.60
N GLU A 164 -14.35 25.00 -92.25
CA GLU A 164 -15.00 23.86 -91.57
C GLU A 164 -14.01 23.12 -90.65
N ILE A 165 -12.78 22.85 -91.11
CA ILE A 165 -11.73 22.23 -90.30
C ILE A 165 -11.37 23.12 -89.10
N LEU A 166 -11.26 24.43 -89.29
CA LEU A 166 -10.99 25.37 -88.20
C LEU A 166 -12.12 25.36 -87.18
N GLN A 167 -13.38 25.43 -87.61
CA GLN A 167 -14.54 25.36 -86.71
C GLN A 167 -14.56 24.07 -85.89
N VAL A 168 -14.32 22.91 -86.52
CA VAL A 168 -14.25 21.62 -85.81
C VAL A 168 -13.07 21.60 -84.82
N LYS A 169 -11.92 22.16 -85.19
CA LYS A 169 -10.76 22.27 -84.31
C LYS A 169 -11.01 23.20 -83.12
N ASP A 170 -11.64 24.36 -83.35
CA ASP A 170 -11.97 25.33 -82.30
C ASP A 170 -12.97 24.72 -81.30
N ALA A 171 -14.01 24.04 -81.81
CA ALA A 171 -14.93 23.28 -80.96
C ALA A 171 -14.19 22.21 -80.15
N LYS A 172 -13.22 21.52 -80.76
CA LYS A 172 -12.44 20.50 -80.07
C LYS A 172 -11.52 21.08 -79.00
N ILE A 173 -10.91 22.23 -79.26
CA ILE A 173 -10.08 22.96 -78.29
C ILE A 173 -10.95 23.34 -77.08
N GLN A 174 -12.12 23.93 -77.30
CA GLN A 174 -13.05 24.29 -76.23
C GLN A 174 -13.46 23.08 -75.36
N GLU A 175 -13.77 21.93 -75.98
CA GLU A 175 -14.06 20.70 -75.22
C GLU A 175 -12.89 20.27 -74.32
N LEU A 176 -11.66 20.38 -74.82
CA LEU A 176 -10.47 20.00 -74.07
C LEU A 176 -10.18 20.98 -72.94
N GLU A 177 -10.35 22.29 -73.18
CA GLU A 177 -10.22 23.33 -72.16
C GLU A 177 -11.24 23.15 -71.04
N GLN A 178 -12.50 22.83 -71.38
CA GLN A 178 -13.53 22.52 -70.40
C GLN A 178 -13.15 21.29 -69.56
N LYS A 179 -12.71 20.20 -70.21
CA LYS A 179 -12.26 19.00 -69.49
C LYS A 179 -11.04 19.27 -68.60
N GLU A 180 -10.10 20.08 -69.07
CA GLU A 180 -8.94 20.49 -68.30
C GLU A 180 -9.36 21.30 -67.06
N SER A 181 -10.35 22.18 -67.18
CA SER A 181 -10.86 22.95 -66.04
C SER A 181 -11.53 22.06 -64.98
N VAL A 182 -12.34 21.08 -65.40
CA VAL A 182 -12.99 20.12 -64.50
C VAL A 182 -11.93 19.26 -63.80
N LEU A 183 -10.96 18.72 -64.55
CA LEU A 183 -9.88 17.93 -63.97
C LEU A 183 -9.02 18.75 -63.00
N LYS A 184 -8.79 20.04 -63.27
CA LYS A 184 -8.08 20.93 -62.33
C LYS A 184 -8.86 21.12 -61.03
N GLU A 185 -10.17 21.28 -61.11
CA GLU A 185 -11.04 21.39 -59.93
C GLU A 185 -11.04 20.08 -59.12
N GLU A 186 -11.19 18.93 -59.78
CA GLU A 186 -11.11 17.61 -59.13
C GLU A 186 -9.75 17.37 -58.44
N ILE A 187 -8.65 17.74 -59.10
CA ILE A 187 -7.30 17.67 -58.50
C ILE A 187 -7.21 18.55 -57.25
N ASN A 188 -7.79 19.75 -57.29
CA ASN A 188 -7.78 20.66 -56.14
C ASN A 188 -8.61 20.09 -54.97
N ASP A 189 -9.77 19.53 -55.23
CA ASP A 189 -10.60 18.88 -54.21
C ASP A 189 -9.88 17.68 -53.57
N LEU A 190 -9.24 16.85 -54.38
CA LEU A 190 -8.42 15.73 -53.89
C LEU A 190 -7.23 16.22 -53.06
N LEU A 191 -6.59 17.33 -53.44
CA LEU A 191 -5.52 17.94 -52.67
C LEU A 191 -6.02 18.44 -51.30
N GLN A 192 -7.19 19.08 -51.24
CA GLN A 192 -7.77 19.51 -49.96
C GLN A 192 -8.12 18.32 -49.07
N GLN A 193 -8.73 17.27 -49.63
CA GLN A 193 -9.00 16.03 -48.88
C GLN A 193 -7.72 15.40 -48.36
N LYS A 194 -6.66 15.36 -49.17
CA LYS A 194 -5.34 14.84 -48.75
C LYS A 194 -4.78 15.64 -47.58
N ILE A 195 -4.84 16.98 -47.62
CA ILE A 195 -4.37 17.84 -46.52
C ILE A 195 -5.14 17.54 -45.23
N SER A 196 -6.48 17.46 -45.31
CA SER A 196 -7.32 17.12 -44.16
C SER A 196 -6.95 15.77 -43.54
N VAL A 197 -6.71 14.75 -44.38
CA VAL A 197 -6.31 13.41 -43.92
C VAL A 197 -4.91 13.43 -43.30
N ASP A 198 -3.96 14.16 -43.88
CA ASP A 198 -2.61 14.31 -43.32
C ASP A 198 -2.65 15.00 -41.95
N GLU A 199 -3.49 16.02 -41.77
CA GLU A 199 -3.70 16.69 -40.48
C GLU A 199 -4.28 15.74 -39.42
N GLU A 200 -5.34 15.00 -39.76
CA GLU A 200 -5.93 13.97 -38.89
C GLU A 200 -4.91 12.89 -38.51
N TYR A 201 -4.10 12.45 -39.47
CA TYR A 201 -3.04 11.49 -39.23
C TYR A 201 -1.99 12.02 -38.26
N THR A 202 -1.56 13.28 -38.41
CA THR A 202 -0.63 13.89 -37.46
C THR A 202 -1.24 14.05 -36.07
N PHE A 203 -2.54 14.34 -35.99
CA PHE A 203 -3.28 14.42 -34.73
C PHE A 203 -3.35 13.05 -34.03
N LEU A 204 -3.82 12.01 -34.73
CA LEU A 204 -3.85 10.63 -34.21
C LEU A 204 -2.47 10.14 -33.78
N ARG A 205 -1.43 10.49 -34.53
CA ARG A 205 -0.04 10.15 -34.17
C ARG A 205 0.39 10.82 -32.87
N LYS A 206 -0.01 12.07 -32.61
CA LYS A 206 0.24 12.75 -31.32
C LYS A 206 -0.53 12.07 -30.19
N GLU A 207 -1.82 11.78 -30.37
CA GLU A 207 -2.63 11.09 -29.36
C GLU A 207 -2.08 9.70 -29.02
N PHE A 208 -1.63 8.95 -30.03
CA PHE A 208 -0.99 7.65 -29.83
C PHE A 208 0.28 7.76 -28.98
N ASN A 209 1.14 8.75 -29.26
CA ASN A 209 2.34 9.00 -28.49
C ASN A 209 2.02 9.42 -27.04
N ASP A 210 1.00 10.27 -26.85
CA ASP A 210 0.55 10.69 -25.53
C ASP A 210 -0.03 9.52 -24.72
N LEU A 211 -0.82 8.65 -25.35
CA LEU A 211 -1.33 7.42 -24.74
C LEU A 211 -0.19 6.45 -24.40
N GLN A 212 0.78 6.28 -25.30
CA GLN A 212 1.95 5.44 -25.06
C GLN A 212 2.77 5.97 -23.87
N LYS A 213 2.94 7.30 -23.76
CA LYS A 213 3.59 7.93 -22.61
C LYS A 213 2.80 7.69 -21.32
N LYS A 214 1.49 7.96 -21.31
CA LYS A 214 0.61 7.69 -20.16
C LYS A 214 0.65 6.22 -19.72
N PHE A 215 0.73 5.29 -20.66
CA PHE A 215 0.86 3.87 -20.37
C PHE A 215 2.18 3.54 -19.68
N LYS A 216 3.30 4.10 -20.16
CA LYS A 216 4.61 3.94 -19.52
C LYS A 216 4.63 4.52 -18.12
N ASP A 217 4.09 5.73 -17.95
CA ASP A 217 4.02 6.42 -16.66
C ASP A 217 3.18 5.60 -15.66
N LYS A 218 1.98 5.15 -16.04
CA LYS A 218 1.15 4.27 -15.19
C LYS A 218 1.81 2.93 -14.89
N SER A 219 2.52 2.34 -15.85
CA SER A 219 3.26 1.10 -15.62
C SER A 219 4.39 1.30 -14.61
N GLN A 220 5.02 2.47 -14.58
CA GLN A 220 6.05 2.78 -13.61
C GLN A 220 5.45 3.06 -12.23
N GLU A 221 4.39 3.88 -12.16
CA GLU A 221 3.65 4.14 -10.91
C GLU A 221 3.15 2.84 -10.27
N TYR A 222 2.65 1.88 -11.08
CA TYR A 222 2.26 0.57 -10.59
C TYR A 222 3.44 -0.23 -10.00
N LYS A 223 4.63 -0.16 -10.61
CA LYS A 223 5.83 -0.81 -10.07
C LYS A 223 6.25 -0.18 -8.74
N ASP A 224 6.28 1.14 -8.67
CA ASP A 224 6.71 1.89 -7.48
C ASP A 224 5.73 1.67 -6.31
N THR A 225 4.42 1.71 -6.58
CA THR A 225 3.40 1.43 -5.57
C THR A 225 3.45 -0.03 -5.09
N LYS A 226 3.68 -0.98 -6.00
CA LYS A 226 3.88 -2.39 -5.64
C LYS A 226 5.09 -2.57 -4.72
N GLU A 227 6.22 -1.95 -5.03
CA GLU A 227 7.43 -2.01 -4.19
C GLU A 227 7.21 -1.34 -2.83
N CYS A 228 6.54 -0.18 -2.80
CA CYS A 228 6.18 0.51 -1.55
C CYS A 228 5.31 -0.37 -0.64
N VAL A 229 4.30 -1.03 -1.21
CA VAL A 229 3.43 -1.97 -0.47
C VAL A 229 4.23 -3.15 0.05
N GLN A 230 5.08 -3.76 -0.78
CA GLN A 230 5.94 -4.89 -0.37
C GLN A 230 6.89 -4.52 0.78
N ASN A 231 7.52 -3.33 0.72
CA ASN A 231 8.38 -2.84 1.78
C ASN A 231 7.61 -2.62 3.09
N LYS A 232 6.39 -2.08 3.03
CA LYS A 232 5.52 -1.93 4.21
C LYS A 232 5.05 -3.27 4.76
N GLU A 233 4.72 -4.23 3.89
CA GLU A 233 4.37 -5.60 4.29
C GLU A 233 5.53 -6.29 5.01
N GLU A 234 6.76 -6.12 4.52
CA GLU A 234 7.95 -6.68 5.18
C GLU A 234 8.24 -6.00 6.52
N GLN A 235 8.08 -4.68 6.62
CA GLN A 235 8.16 -3.98 7.89
C GLN A 235 7.10 -4.47 8.89
N ASN A 236 5.85 -4.62 8.45
CA ASN A 236 4.77 -5.15 9.27
C ASN A 236 5.07 -6.58 9.73
N ARG A 237 5.61 -7.43 8.84
CA ARG A 237 6.04 -8.79 9.17
C ARG A 237 7.08 -8.80 10.28
N LEU A 238 8.09 -7.93 10.21
CA LEU A 238 9.11 -7.79 11.24
C LEU A 238 8.53 -7.30 12.59
N VAL A 239 7.62 -6.33 12.56
CA VAL A 239 6.96 -5.83 13.78
C VAL A 239 6.11 -6.92 14.43
N ILE A 240 5.33 -7.68 13.64
CA ILE A 240 4.53 -8.79 14.14
C ILE A 240 5.43 -9.84 14.81
N LYS A 241 6.53 -10.23 14.15
CA LYS A 241 7.48 -11.19 14.71
C LYS A 241 8.05 -10.72 16.05
N ASN A 242 8.44 -9.45 16.17
CA ASN A 242 8.94 -8.90 17.44
C ASN A 242 7.87 -8.91 18.55
N LEU A 243 6.61 -8.58 18.21
CA LEU A 243 5.51 -8.61 19.17
C LEU A 243 5.17 -10.03 19.61
N GLU A 244 5.23 -11.01 18.71
CA GLU A 244 5.09 -12.43 19.03
C GLU A 244 6.19 -12.90 19.99
N GLU A 245 7.45 -12.54 19.74
CA GLU A 245 8.57 -12.87 20.62
C GLU A 245 8.42 -12.24 22.02
N GLU A 246 8.01 -10.98 22.13
CA GLU A 246 7.73 -10.35 23.43
C GLU A 246 6.52 -10.96 24.13
N ASN A 247 5.49 -11.37 23.39
CA ASN A 247 4.34 -12.06 23.97
C ASN A 247 4.72 -13.44 24.52
N GLU A 248 5.58 -14.19 23.83
CA GLU A 248 6.12 -15.45 24.34
C GLU A 248 6.96 -15.24 25.61
N LYS A 249 7.82 -14.20 25.66
CA LYS A 249 8.56 -13.83 26.87
C LYS A 249 7.65 -13.44 28.04
N LEU A 250 6.58 -12.70 27.77
CA LEU A 250 5.59 -12.35 28.80
C LEU A 250 4.79 -13.57 29.26
N SER A 251 4.41 -14.45 28.33
CA SER A 251 3.69 -15.69 28.61
C SER A 251 4.51 -16.60 29.52
N THR A 252 5.78 -16.86 29.18
CA THR A 252 6.72 -17.62 30.02
C THR A 252 6.87 -17.01 31.41
N ARG A 253 7.08 -15.70 31.51
CA ARG A 253 7.14 -15.00 32.80
C ARG A 253 5.84 -15.13 33.61
N CYS A 254 4.68 -15.05 32.98
CA CYS A 254 3.39 -15.26 33.63
C CYS A 254 3.26 -16.69 34.16
N THR A 255 3.70 -17.69 33.40
CA THR A 255 3.70 -19.08 33.87
C THR A 255 4.64 -19.30 35.05
N ASP A 256 5.82 -18.68 35.06
CA ASP A 256 6.77 -18.76 36.17
C ASP A 256 6.22 -18.12 37.45
N LEU A 257 5.62 -16.92 37.33
CA LEU A 257 4.99 -16.24 38.47
C LEU A 257 3.81 -17.03 39.03
N LEU A 258 3.01 -17.68 38.17
CA LEU A 258 1.94 -18.57 38.61
C LEU A 258 2.49 -19.78 39.37
N ASN A 259 3.57 -20.38 38.89
CA ASN A 259 4.23 -21.49 39.57
C ASN A 259 4.77 -21.07 40.94
N ASP A 260 5.37 -19.89 41.05
CA ASP A 260 5.88 -19.38 42.33
C ASP A 260 4.77 -19.02 43.32
N LEU A 261 3.66 -18.45 42.84
CA LEU A 261 2.46 -18.24 43.67
C LEU A 261 1.90 -19.55 44.19
N GLU A 262 1.85 -20.59 43.37
CA GLU A 262 1.38 -21.91 43.80
C GLU A 262 2.33 -22.55 44.83
N LYS A 263 3.65 -22.41 44.68
CA LYS A 263 4.61 -22.83 45.71
C LYS A 263 4.39 -22.11 47.04
N LEU A 264 4.24 -20.79 47.02
CA LEU A 264 3.98 -19.98 48.21
C LEU A 264 2.66 -20.37 48.88
N ARG A 265 1.61 -20.64 48.10
CA ARG A 265 0.31 -21.12 48.61
C ARG A 265 0.43 -22.47 49.31
N ASN A 266 1.21 -23.38 48.75
CA ASN A 266 1.48 -24.69 49.36
C ASN A 266 2.29 -24.56 50.66
N GLN A 267 3.28 -23.65 50.71
CA GLN A 267 4.00 -23.33 51.94
C GLN A 267 3.09 -22.70 53.00
N GLU A 268 2.22 -21.76 52.62
CA GLU A 268 1.24 -21.16 53.54
C GLU A 268 0.31 -22.24 54.13
N ALA A 269 -0.17 -23.16 53.31
CA ALA A 269 -0.99 -24.28 53.78
C ALA A 269 -0.24 -25.18 54.76
N HIS A 270 1.05 -25.45 54.51
CA HIS A 270 1.92 -26.17 55.42
C HIS A 270 2.06 -25.46 56.78
N TRP A 271 2.45 -24.18 56.78
CA TRP A 271 2.60 -23.40 58.01
C TRP A 271 1.30 -23.25 58.80
N LYS A 272 0.15 -23.12 58.11
CA LYS A 272 -1.17 -23.14 58.77
C LYS A 272 -1.40 -24.44 59.52
N LYS A 273 -1.08 -25.59 58.91
CA LYS A 273 -1.24 -26.91 59.55
C LYS A 273 -0.32 -27.06 60.77
N GLU A 274 0.94 -26.64 60.65
CA GLU A 274 1.87 -26.65 61.78
C GLU A 274 1.43 -25.72 62.91
N LYS A 275 0.96 -24.51 62.58
CA LYS A 275 0.39 -23.58 63.55
C LYS A 275 -0.78 -24.22 64.31
N TYR A 276 -1.75 -24.81 63.62
CA TYR A 276 -2.85 -25.52 64.30
C TYR A 276 -2.36 -26.66 65.19
N GLY A 277 -1.33 -27.40 64.76
CA GLY A 277 -0.72 -28.46 65.57
C GLY A 277 -0.03 -27.95 66.82
N ILE A 278 0.67 -26.81 66.75
CA ILE A 278 1.31 -26.16 67.89
C ILE A 278 0.24 -25.56 68.83
N ASP A 279 -0.76 -24.87 68.31
CA ASP A 279 -1.85 -24.29 69.09
C ASP A 279 -2.60 -25.37 69.88
N ALA A 280 -2.84 -26.54 69.28
CA ALA A 280 -3.44 -27.69 69.97
C ALA A 280 -2.55 -28.21 71.12
N LYS A 281 -1.22 -28.26 70.93
CA LYS A 281 -0.27 -28.64 71.99
C LYS A 281 -0.23 -27.62 73.12
N ILE A 282 -0.25 -26.32 72.80
CA ILE A 282 -0.29 -25.24 73.79
C ILE A 282 -1.55 -25.39 74.64
N LYS A 283 -2.72 -25.56 74.01
CA LYS A 283 -3.99 -25.76 74.72
C LYS A 283 -3.96 -26.97 75.66
N ALA A 284 -3.39 -28.09 75.21
CA ALA A 284 -3.22 -29.28 76.06
C ALA A 284 -2.28 -29.01 77.26
N PHE A 285 -1.19 -28.25 77.07
CA PHE A 285 -0.32 -27.84 78.18
C PHE A 285 -1.01 -26.88 79.14
N GLU A 286 -1.80 -25.93 78.65
CA GLU A 286 -2.61 -25.04 79.48
C GLU A 286 -3.61 -25.83 80.35
N GLU A 287 -4.32 -26.79 79.75
CA GLU A 287 -5.23 -27.69 80.46
C GLU A 287 -4.51 -28.50 81.55
N ASN A 288 -3.34 -29.08 81.23
CA ASN A 288 -2.50 -29.80 82.19
C ASN A 288 -2.00 -28.90 83.33
N LEU A 289 -1.61 -27.65 83.04
CA LEU A 289 -1.18 -26.68 84.07
C LEU A 289 -2.34 -26.30 85.00
N ILE A 290 -3.54 -26.12 84.45
CA ILE A 290 -4.75 -25.86 85.25
C ILE A 290 -5.03 -27.05 86.17
N GLU A 291 -4.96 -28.28 85.66
CA GLU A 291 -5.21 -29.48 86.46
C GLU A 291 -4.16 -29.66 87.56
N ALA A 292 -2.87 -29.53 87.23
CA ALA A 292 -1.78 -29.57 88.21
C ALA A 292 -1.94 -28.50 89.30
N LYS A 293 -2.40 -27.29 88.94
CA LYS A 293 -2.69 -26.23 89.92
C LYS A 293 -3.81 -26.63 90.88
N LYS A 294 -4.89 -27.26 90.39
CA LYS A 294 -5.96 -27.79 91.25
C LYS A 294 -5.44 -28.89 92.18
N GLU A 295 -4.62 -29.80 91.67
CA GLU A 295 -4.00 -30.85 92.50
C GLU A 295 -3.12 -30.27 93.62
N ILE A 296 -2.35 -29.21 93.31
CA ILE A 296 -1.58 -28.47 94.31
C ILE A 296 -2.49 -27.86 95.36
N GLU A 297 -3.58 -27.19 94.97
CA GLU A 297 -4.55 -26.60 95.90
C GLU A 297 -5.21 -27.67 96.80
N VAL A 298 -5.55 -28.83 96.24
CA VAL A 298 -6.03 -29.99 97.01
C VAL A 298 -4.96 -30.52 97.96
N SER A 299 -3.70 -30.61 97.52
CA SER A 299 -2.61 -31.06 98.39
C SER A 299 -2.31 -30.05 99.52
N GLN A 300 -2.40 -28.75 99.23
CA GLN A 300 -2.19 -27.67 100.19
C GLN A 300 -3.30 -27.63 101.24
N SER A 301 -4.56 -27.80 100.82
CA SER A 301 -5.68 -27.92 101.77
C SER A 301 -5.53 -29.15 102.68
N LYS A 302 -5.11 -30.30 102.14
CA LYS A 302 -4.76 -31.49 102.95
C LYS A 302 -3.62 -31.22 103.93
N TYR A 303 -2.54 -30.57 103.48
CA TYR A 303 -1.41 -30.19 104.32
C TYR A 303 -1.85 -29.26 105.46
N ASN A 304 -2.66 -28.24 105.16
CA ASN A 304 -3.20 -27.32 106.16
C ASN A 304 -4.08 -28.06 107.19
N ALA A 305 -4.93 -28.99 106.73
CA ALA A 305 -5.75 -29.80 107.63
C ALA A 305 -4.91 -30.68 108.57
N LEU A 306 -3.86 -31.33 108.04
CA LEU A 306 -2.92 -32.12 108.84
C LEU A 306 -2.12 -31.23 109.81
N SER A 307 -1.73 -30.02 109.40
CA SER A 307 -1.04 -29.05 110.25
C SER A 307 -1.92 -28.62 111.44
N ILE A 308 -3.22 -28.36 111.21
CA ILE A 308 -4.18 -28.09 112.27
C ILE A 308 -4.33 -29.30 113.20
N GLN A 309 -4.46 -30.51 112.66
CA GLN A 309 -4.53 -31.73 113.48
C GLN A 309 -3.29 -31.92 114.33
N LEU A 310 -2.10 -31.70 113.77
CA LEU A 310 -0.83 -31.79 114.49
C LEU A 310 -0.76 -30.76 115.63
N ASN A 311 -1.17 -29.51 115.38
CA ASN A 311 -1.21 -28.47 116.40
C ASN A 311 -2.21 -28.79 117.53
N ASN A 312 -3.37 -29.34 117.19
CA ASN A 312 -4.34 -29.83 118.17
C ASN A 312 -3.76 -30.98 119.01
N LYS A 313 -3.04 -31.92 118.39
CA LYS A 313 -2.36 -33.00 119.12
C LYS A 313 -1.23 -32.49 120.00
N GLN A 314 -0.48 -31.48 119.56
CA GLN A 314 0.57 -30.84 120.34
C GLN A 314 -0.02 -30.15 121.59
N THR A 315 -1.13 -29.43 121.44
CA THR A 315 -1.83 -28.78 122.57
C THR A 315 -2.47 -29.78 123.53
N GLU A 316 -3.08 -30.86 123.02
CA GLU A 316 -3.59 -31.97 123.84
C GLU A 316 -2.47 -32.65 124.64
N LEU A 317 -1.30 -32.87 124.01
CA LEU A 317 -0.13 -33.46 124.66
C LEU A 317 0.43 -32.53 125.76
N LEU A 318 0.53 -31.23 125.50
CA LEU A 318 0.90 -30.24 126.52
C LEU A 318 -0.07 -30.23 127.70
N GLN A 319 -1.38 -30.33 127.45
CA GLN A 319 -2.38 -30.43 128.51
C GLN A 319 -2.19 -31.72 129.34
N LYS A 320 -1.97 -32.87 128.68
CA LYS A 320 -1.69 -34.14 129.36
C LYS A 320 -0.41 -34.08 130.19
N ASP A 321 0.64 -33.42 129.70
CA ASP A 321 1.88 -33.21 130.47
C ASP A 321 1.64 -32.36 131.72
N MET A 322 0.78 -31.33 131.62
CA MET A 322 0.35 -30.54 132.78
C MET A 322 -0.43 -31.40 133.79
N ASP A 323 -1.39 -32.19 133.33
CA ASP A 323 -2.19 -33.10 134.18
C ASP A 323 -1.30 -34.14 134.86
N ILE A 324 -0.36 -34.76 134.12
CA ILE A 324 0.62 -35.72 134.68
C ILE A 324 1.48 -35.03 135.75
N THR A 325 1.91 -33.80 135.50
CA THR A 325 2.70 -33.03 136.46
C THR A 325 1.90 -32.72 137.73
N LEU A 326 0.60 -32.41 137.59
CA LEU A 326 -0.33 -32.22 138.70
C LEU A 326 -0.50 -33.51 139.51
N VAL A 327 -0.86 -34.62 138.86
CA VAL A 327 -1.03 -35.92 139.51
C VAL A 327 0.26 -36.38 140.20
N ARG A 328 1.44 -36.12 139.61
CA ARG A 328 2.73 -36.38 140.27
C ARG A 328 2.90 -35.57 141.56
N LYS A 329 2.46 -34.30 141.60
CA LYS A 329 2.47 -33.49 142.82
C LYS A 329 1.48 -34.02 143.86
N GLU A 330 0.24 -34.31 143.47
CA GLU A 330 -0.77 -34.89 144.37
C GLU A 330 -0.31 -36.23 144.96
N LEU A 331 0.33 -37.08 144.14
CA LEU A 331 0.92 -38.34 144.59
C LEU A 331 2.09 -38.11 145.56
N GLN A 332 2.93 -37.10 145.31
CA GLN A 332 4.00 -36.70 146.22
C GLN A 332 3.44 -36.19 147.57
N GLU A 333 2.37 -35.40 147.53
CA GLU A 333 1.66 -34.91 148.72
C GLU A 333 1.02 -36.07 149.49
N LEU A 334 0.32 -36.99 148.82
CA LEU A 334 -0.22 -38.21 149.42
C LEU A 334 0.88 -39.07 150.05
N GLN A 335 2.02 -39.22 149.39
CA GLN A 335 3.15 -39.97 149.94
C GLN A 335 3.72 -39.27 151.19
N ASN A 336 3.78 -37.95 151.21
CA ASN A 336 4.19 -37.18 152.38
C ASN A 336 3.19 -37.31 153.54
N LEU A 337 1.89 -37.21 153.26
CA LEU A 337 0.83 -37.45 154.23
C LEU A 337 0.86 -38.88 154.78
N TYR A 338 1.09 -39.88 153.92
CA TYR A 338 1.25 -41.27 154.35
C TYR A 338 2.44 -41.45 155.28
N LYS A 339 3.60 -40.83 154.98
CA LYS A 339 4.77 -40.83 155.86
C LYS A 339 4.49 -40.16 157.21
N GLN A 340 3.77 -39.03 157.21
CA GLN A 340 3.35 -38.37 158.45
C GLN A 340 2.39 -39.25 159.25
N ASN A 341 1.42 -39.88 158.60
CA ASN A 341 0.47 -40.76 159.26
C ASN A 341 1.16 -42.02 159.81
N SER A 342 2.11 -42.61 159.07
CA SER A 342 2.89 -43.74 159.57
C SER A 342 3.77 -43.34 160.77
N ALA A 343 4.33 -42.13 160.75
CA ALA A 343 5.06 -41.59 161.90
C ALA A 343 4.13 -41.36 163.11
N HIS A 344 2.92 -40.84 162.90
CA HIS A 344 1.89 -40.74 163.95
C HIS A 344 1.47 -42.10 164.50
N THR A 345 1.27 -43.10 163.63
CA THR A 345 0.97 -44.48 164.04
C THR A 345 2.13 -45.09 164.81
N ALA A 346 3.38 -44.81 164.43
CA ALA A 346 4.56 -45.24 165.18
C ALA A 346 4.63 -44.57 166.56
N GLN A 347 4.37 -43.26 166.65
CA GLN A 347 4.25 -42.55 167.93
C GLN A 347 3.12 -43.11 168.81
N GLN A 348 1.97 -43.46 168.22
CA GLN A 348 0.89 -44.14 168.94
C GLN A 348 1.31 -45.54 169.43
N ALA A 349 2.03 -46.31 168.62
CA ALA A 349 2.54 -47.63 169.02
C ALA A 349 3.55 -47.51 170.18
N GLU A 350 4.41 -46.49 170.15
CA GLU A 350 5.37 -46.20 171.21
C GLU A 350 4.66 -45.78 172.52
N LEU A 351 3.59 -44.98 172.43
CA LEU A 351 2.73 -44.65 173.57
C LEU A 351 2.03 -45.90 174.14
N ILE A 352 1.52 -46.79 173.29
CA ILE A 352 0.92 -48.07 173.73
C ILE A 352 1.98 -48.92 174.43
N GLN A 353 3.21 -48.96 173.92
CA GLN A 353 4.30 -49.71 174.54
C GLN A 353 4.68 -49.12 175.91
N GLN A 354 4.75 -47.80 176.04
CA GLN A 354 4.96 -47.13 177.33
C GLN A 354 3.84 -47.45 178.33
N LEU A 355 2.58 -47.44 177.88
CA LEU A 355 1.43 -47.85 178.71
C LEU A 355 1.51 -49.33 179.11
N GLN A 356 1.96 -50.21 178.22
CA GLN A 356 2.15 -51.64 178.53
C GLN A 356 3.28 -51.87 179.54
N VAL A 357 4.42 -51.18 179.40
CA VAL A 357 5.54 -51.27 180.35
C VAL A 357 5.09 -50.77 181.73
N LEU A 358 4.41 -49.63 181.79
CA LEU A 358 3.85 -49.10 183.04
C LEU A 358 2.89 -50.10 183.70
N ASN A 359 2.04 -50.75 182.91
CA ASN A 359 1.11 -51.77 183.40
C ASN A 359 1.86 -53.02 183.92
N MET A 360 2.92 -53.43 183.22
CA MET A 360 3.76 -54.57 183.63
C MET A 360 4.55 -54.27 184.91
N ASP A 361 5.08 -53.06 185.08
CA ASP A 361 5.71 -52.62 186.32
C ASP A 361 4.71 -52.53 187.48
N THR A 362 3.48 -52.09 187.20
CA THR A 362 2.38 -52.10 188.18
C THR A 362 2.05 -53.53 188.63
N GLN A 363 1.94 -54.48 187.70
CA GLN A 363 1.74 -55.89 188.00
C GLN A 363 2.92 -56.53 188.76
N LYS A 364 4.15 -56.08 188.48
CA LYS A 364 5.36 -56.57 189.17
C LYS A 364 5.45 -56.08 190.61
N VAL A 365 5.01 -54.84 190.88
CA VAL A 365 4.87 -54.32 192.26
C VAL A 365 3.80 -55.07 193.03
N LEU A 366 2.65 -55.38 192.40
CA LEU A 366 1.62 -56.22 193.01
C LEU A 366 2.14 -57.63 193.34
N LYS A 367 2.91 -58.25 192.43
CA LYS A 367 3.51 -59.57 192.65
C LYS A 367 4.60 -59.58 193.72
N ASN A 368 5.40 -58.52 193.82
CA ASN A 368 6.37 -58.35 194.90
C ASN A 368 5.68 -58.12 196.27
N GLN A 369 4.47 -57.54 196.29
CA GLN A 369 3.63 -57.50 197.50
C GLN A 369 3.04 -58.87 197.84
N GLU A 370 2.63 -59.66 196.84
CA GLU A 370 2.17 -61.05 197.05
C GLU A 370 3.30 -61.96 197.58
N ASP A 371 4.52 -61.84 197.03
CA ASP A 371 5.68 -62.63 197.47
C ASP A 371 6.16 -62.25 198.89
N ALA A 372 5.98 -60.99 199.31
CA ALA A 372 6.22 -60.56 200.71
C ALA A 372 5.18 -61.15 201.69
N HIS A 373 3.90 -61.23 201.30
CA HIS A 373 2.85 -61.85 202.12
C HIS A 373 2.94 -63.38 202.18
N THR A 374 3.53 -64.02 201.17
CA THR A 374 3.70 -65.48 201.13
C THR A 374 4.92 -65.93 201.96
N ALA A 375 5.95 -65.08 202.09
CA ALA A 375 7.09 -65.31 202.98
C ALA A 375 6.74 -65.15 204.49
N GLU A 376 5.70 -64.38 204.83
CA GLU A 376 5.22 -64.23 206.22
C GLU A 376 4.24 -65.34 206.67
N SER A 377 3.69 -66.16 205.76
CA SER A 377 2.66 -67.17 206.09
C SER A 377 3.16 -68.60 206.38
N ILE A 378 4.47 -68.90 206.31
CA ILE A 378 5.01 -70.27 206.58
C ILE A 378 5.91 -70.33 207.85
N SER A 379 6.06 -69.22 208.59
CA SER A 379 6.70 -69.20 209.93
C SER A 379 5.74 -69.53 211.09
N TYR A 380 4.48 -69.91 210.83
CA TYR A 380 3.48 -70.24 211.87
C TYR A 380 2.64 -71.49 211.56
N GLN A 381 3.29 -72.60 211.18
CA GLN A 381 2.73 -73.93 211.41
C GLN A 381 3.84 -75.00 211.56
N LYS A 382 4.04 -75.39 212.84
CA LYS A 382 4.67 -76.58 213.44
C LYS A 382 5.58 -77.48 212.59
#